data_AF-A0A4W4FJ89-F1
#
_entry.id   AF-A0A4W4FJ89-F1
#
_cell.length_a   1.000
_cell.length_b   1.000
_cell.length_c   1.000
_cell.angle_alpha   90.00
_cell.angle_beta   90.00
_cell.angle_gamma   90.00
#
_symmetry.space_group_name_H-M   'P 1'
#
loop_
_entity.id
_entity.type
_entity.pdbx_description
1 polymer ?
#
loop_
_entity_poly.entity_id
_entity_poly.type
_entity_poly.pdbx_seq_one_letter_code
_entity_poly.pdbx_strand_id
1 'polypeptide(L)'
;MLQNEDAAQLQCSVAVESLNASGQAIKRQVFRKAVVTLGRNEFEEMILRVYDGKIPQNFVLRDFQLFTRFTREGKCTLKFVPENTQVLISNCPPAHLNTFLKILSIKHQASKANKPLGDRAKLRAGVPRSFETISPLQQKDVQRANDMRSKVNTPLHLKERSANKMVDGRQQVKRPRANCDSSPVKSLHPSKKPVLVLPMVQKLSKEQTAVLNAVLSGKNVFFTGSAGTGKSFLLKRIVGSLPPKGTFATASTGVAACHIGGTTLHSFAGIGSGSAPLEQCLELAQRPGVRQHWTICKHLIIDEVSMVDGQFFDKLEAIARSIRGSTEPFGGIQLIVCGDFLQLPPVAKGKEKPSFCFQARSWRKCIHMSMELTEVRRQNDQSFISLLQAVRVGRVTEEVTAKLLKSANNCIEREGILATRLCTHKDDVELTNDNKLKQLPGPLHTYEAVDSDPMLVKIIDAQSPVGQVVHLKVGTQVMLTKNLDVQRGLVNGARGVVVDFLPGNQGLPRVRFLSGTVEVVKRERWVFRAAGGLSLSRQQLPLKLAWAVSIHKSQGMTLDCVEISLARVFESGQAYVALSRARSLEGLRVMDFNPHVVQANQDVLLFYKRLRMDRLLMQSSMSDFVEKRNKENEVW
;
A
#
# COMPACT_ATOMS: atom_id res chain seq x y z
N MET A 1 -6.75 10.76 18.93
CA MET A 1 -7.99 10.16 19.44
C MET A 1 -9.11 10.52 18.48
N LEU A 2 -9.82 9.54 17.92
CA LEU A 2 -11.20 9.58 17.43
C LEU A 2 -11.55 8.11 17.12
N GLN A 3 -12.46 7.55 17.91
CA GLN A 3 -12.91 6.16 17.84
C GLN A 3 -13.64 5.93 16.51
N ASN A 4 -13.29 4.85 15.81
CA ASN A 4 -13.82 4.48 14.49
C ASN A 4 -15.14 3.66 14.60
N GLU A 5 -15.91 3.84 15.67
CA GLU A 5 -17.02 2.92 16.00
C GLU A 5 -18.40 3.33 15.46
N ASP A 6 -18.62 4.55 14.96
CA ASP A 6 -19.98 5.00 14.58
C ASP A 6 -20.14 5.54 13.15
N ALA A 7 -19.48 4.92 12.14
CA ALA A 7 -19.66 5.34 10.75
C ALA A 7 -21.07 5.07 10.17
N ALA A 8 -21.90 4.26 10.86
CA ALA A 8 -23.28 3.93 10.48
C ALA A 8 -24.33 4.75 11.26
N GLN A 9 -23.91 5.67 12.14
CA GLN A 9 -24.77 6.53 12.93
C GLN A 9 -24.48 8.01 12.63
N LEU A 10 -25.52 8.84 12.59
CA LEU A 10 -25.41 10.29 12.45
C LEU A 10 -26.20 10.98 13.55
N GLN A 11 -25.52 11.81 14.34
CA GLN A 11 -26.20 12.80 15.18
C GLN A 11 -26.51 14.03 14.34
N CYS A 12 -27.80 14.34 14.17
CA CYS A 12 -28.26 15.40 13.28
C CYS A 12 -29.68 15.89 13.61
N SER A 13 -30.10 16.97 12.96
CA SER A 13 -31.48 17.44 13.01
C SER A 13 -32.24 16.87 11.82
N VAL A 14 -33.37 16.20 12.08
CA VAL A 14 -34.15 15.47 11.06
C VAL A 14 -35.56 16.04 11.00
N ALA A 15 -36.05 16.35 9.80
CA ALA A 15 -37.46 16.64 9.56
C ALA A 15 -38.07 15.53 8.71
N VAL A 16 -39.14 14.90 9.21
CA VAL A 16 -39.92 13.89 8.50
C VAL A 16 -41.21 14.56 8.02
N GLU A 17 -41.46 14.52 6.72
CA GLU A 17 -42.63 15.13 6.10
C GLU A 17 -43.42 14.10 5.29
N SER A 18 -44.72 14.01 5.51
CA SER A 18 -45.64 13.22 4.68
C SER A 18 -46.22 14.13 3.60
N LEU A 19 -46.13 13.71 2.33
CA LEU A 19 -46.52 14.48 1.16
C LEU A 19 -47.85 13.98 0.60
N ASN A 20 -48.67 14.89 0.08
CA ASN A 20 -49.82 14.54 -0.75
C ASN A 20 -49.39 14.15 -2.17
N ALA A 21 -50.34 13.67 -2.99
CA ALA A 21 -50.09 13.29 -4.38
C ALA A 21 -49.56 14.46 -5.26
N SER A 22 -49.78 15.71 -4.86
CA SER A 22 -49.25 16.92 -5.52
C SER A 22 -47.90 17.40 -4.96
N GLY A 23 -47.30 16.69 -3.99
CA GLY A 23 -45.97 16.98 -3.46
C GLY A 23 -45.90 18.06 -2.37
N GLN A 24 -47.03 18.51 -1.83
CA GLN A 24 -47.10 19.41 -0.67
C GLN A 24 -47.09 18.64 0.65
N ALA A 25 -46.43 19.18 1.67
CA ALA A 25 -46.32 18.55 2.99
C ALA A 25 -47.63 18.67 3.77
N ILE A 26 -48.28 17.53 4.03
CA ILE A 26 -49.49 17.42 4.86
C ILE A 26 -49.13 17.44 6.35
N LYS A 27 -48.04 16.76 6.72
CA LYS A 27 -47.62 16.59 8.13
C LYS A 27 -46.12 16.67 8.23
N ARG A 28 -45.60 17.53 9.11
CA ARG A 28 -44.16 17.73 9.34
C ARG A 28 -43.81 17.50 10.80
N GLN A 29 -42.88 16.59 11.07
CA GLN A 29 -42.30 16.34 12.39
C GLN A 29 -40.82 16.67 12.39
N VAL A 30 -40.36 17.51 13.32
CA VAL A 30 -38.97 17.97 13.37
C VAL A 30 -38.32 17.49 14.66
N PHE A 31 -37.22 16.76 14.52
CA PHE A 31 -36.37 16.26 15.58
C PHE A 31 -35.07 17.06 15.59
N ARG A 32 -34.82 17.82 16.66
CA ARG A 32 -33.65 18.73 16.73
C ARG A 32 -32.35 17.98 17.06
N LYS A 33 -32.41 16.87 17.80
CA LYS A 33 -31.25 16.06 18.21
C LYS A 33 -31.52 14.55 18.03
N ALA A 34 -31.70 14.14 16.78
CA ALA A 34 -31.91 12.73 16.46
C ALA A 34 -30.60 11.99 16.15
N VAL A 35 -30.56 10.72 16.54
CA VAL A 35 -29.59 9.75 16.05
C VAL A 35 -30.23 9.01 14.88
N VAL A 36 -29.61 9.12 13.71
CA VAL A 36 -30.01 8.41 12.50
C VAL A 36 -29.07 7.23 12.31
N THR A 37 -29.62 6.02 12.38
CA THR A 37 -28.85 4.78 12.31
C THR A 37 -29.29 3.94 11.12
N LEU A 38 -28.32 3.44 10.37
CA LEU A 38 -28.54 2.44 9.34
C LEU A 38 -28.49 1.04 9.98
N GLY A 39 -29.56 0.26 9.81
CA GLY A 39 -29.59 -1.14 10.25
C GLY A 39 -30.34 -2.06 9.30
N ARG A 40 -30.47 -3.32 9.72
CA ARG A 40 -31.32 -4.33 9.09
C ARG A 40 -32.43 -4.76 10.04
N ASN A 41 -33.60 -5.08 9.49
CA ASN A 41 -34.66 -5.74 10.25
C ASN A 41 -34.45 -7.25 10.30
N GLU A 42 -35.34 -7.96 11.00
CA GLU A 42 -35.36 -9.43 11.14
C GLU A 42 -35.44 -10.20 9.80
N PHE A 43 -35.76 -9.52 8.70
CA PHE A 43 -35.84 -10.08 7.35
C PHE A 43 -34.66 -9.66 6.46
N GLU A 44 -33.56 -9.18 7.06
CA GLU A 44 -32.36 -8.64 6.40
C GLU A 44 -32.60 -7.40 5.51
N GLU A 45 -33.76 -6.74 5.61
CA GLU A 45 -34.06 -5.55 4.83
C GLU A 45 -33.39 -4.32 5.45
N MET A 46 -32.79 -3.50 4.59
CA MET A 46 -32.14 -2.26 5.00
C MET A 46 -33.18 -1.26 5.52
N ILE A 47 -33.01 -0.75 6.74
CA ILE A 47 -33.87 0.27 7.32
C ILE A 47 -33.05 1.47 7.81
N LEU A 48 -33.64 2.66 7.65
CA LEU A 48 -33.16 3.90 8.25
C LEU A 48 -33.97 4.13 9.54
N ARG A 49 -33.30 4.07 10.68
CA ARG A 49 -33.91 4.35 11.99
C ARG A 49 -33.60 5.78 12.41
N VAL A 50 -34.63 6.55 12.75
CA VAL A 50 -34.51 7.89 13.36
C VAL A 50 -34.95 7.78 14.82
N TYR A 51 -34.07 8.15 15.75
CA TYR A 51 -34.33 8.05 17.19
C TYR A 51 -33.97 9.36 17.91
N ASP A 52 -34.94 9.96 18.58
CA ASP A 52 -34.80 11.22 19.35
C ASP A 52 -34.96 10.97 20.86
N GLY A 53 -34.73 9.74 21.34
CA GLY A 53 -34.90 9.37 22.76
C GLY A 53 -36.30 8.87 23.16
N LYS A 54 -37.26 8.84 22.22
CA LYS A 54 -38.64 8.36 22.44
C LYS A 54 -38.90 7.05 21.68
N ILE A 55 -39.83 7.03 20.74
CA ILE A 55 -40.17 5.87 19.92
C ILE A 55 -39.35 5.95 18.62
N PRO A 56 -38.60 4.90 18.22
CA PRO A 56 -37.84 4.90 16.99
C PRO A 56 -38.77 4.85 15.76
N GLN A 57 -38.54 5.75 14.79
CA GLN A 57 -39.20 5.69 13.48
C GLN A 57 -38.30 4.94 12.50
N ASN A 58 -38.83 3.89 11.87
CA ASN A 58 -38.08 3.04 10.94
C ASN A 58 -38.63 3.21 9.52
N PHE A 59 -37.76 3.51 8.56
CA PHE A 59 -38.10 3.64 7.13
C PHE A 59 -37.38 2.56 6.33
N VAL A 60 -38.11 1.74 5.57
CA VAL A 60 -37.50 0.66 4.79
C VAL A 60 -36.91 1.22 3.48
N LEU A 61 -35.63 0.96 3.25
CA LEU A 61 -34.86 1.49 2.12
C LEU A 61 -34.98 0.60 0.86
N ARG A 62 -36.20 0.31 0.40
CA ARG A 62 -36.44 -0.46 -0.85
C ARG A 62 -36.35 0.44 -2.08
N ASP A 63 -37.25 1.41 -2.18
CA ASP A 63 -37.37 2.35 -3.31
C ASP A 63 -37.40 3.80 -2.80
N PHE A 64 -36.22 4.40 -2.73
CA PHE A 64 -36.05 5.78 -2.30
C PHE A 64 -35.19 6.57 -3.29
N GLN A 65 -35.43 7.87 -3.36
CA GLN A 65 -34.63 8.83 -4.11
C GLN A 65 -33.77 9.63 -3.14
N LEU A 66 -32.46 9.69 -3.41
CA LEU A 66 -31.50 10.42 -2.60
C LEU A 66 -31.10 11.72 -3.28
N PHE A 67 -31.29 12.85 -2.59
CA PHE A 67 -30.89 14.18 -3.04
C PHE A 67 -29.69 14.68 -2.23
N THR A 68 -28.55 14.84 -2.89
CA THR A 68 -27.25 15.19 -2.26
C THR A 68 -26.73 16.59 -2.65
N ARG A 69 -27.60 17.47 -3.19
CA ARG A 69 -27.20 18.78 -3.72
C ARG A 69 -26.50 19.66 -2.67
N PHE A 70 -26.93 19.56 -1.41
CA PHE A 70 -26.43 20.38 -0.29
C PHE A 70 -25.56 19.59 0.71
N THR A 71 -25.00 18.45 0.30
CA THR A 71 -24.18 17.61 1.20
C THR A 71 -22.89 18.31 1.66
N ARG A 72 -22.37 19.28 0.88
CA ARG A 72 -21.25 20.14 1.28
C ARG A 72 -21.60 21.07 2.45
N GLU A 73 -22.88 21.41 2.60
CA GLU A 73 -23.42 22.18 3.73
C GLU A 73 -23.94 21.28 4.87
N GLY A 74 -23.72 19.97 4.79
CA GLY A 74 -24.19 19.04 5.82
C GLY A 74 -25.69 18.74 5.76
N LYS A 75 -26.32 18.89 4.59
CA LYS A 75 -27.76 18.61 4.37
C LYS A 75 -27.98 17.54 3.29
N CYS A 76 -28.99 16.68 3.48
CA CYS A 76 -29.47 15.77 2.44
C CYS A 76 -30.96 15.44 2.59
N THR A 77 -31.58 14.95 1.53
CA THR A 77 -32.99 14.55 1.55
C THR A 77 -33.16 13.14 0.97
N LEU A 78 -33.94 12.32 1.66
CA LEU A 78 -34.34 10.98 1.26
C LEU A 78 -35.86 10.99 1.02
N LYS A 79 -36.30 10.71 -0.21
CA LYS A 79 -37.72 10.63 -0.57
C LYS A 79 -38.11 9.17 -0.81
N PHE A 80 -39.05 8.66 -0.03
CA PHE A 80 -39.57 7.30 -0.13
C PHE A 80 -40.79 7.31 -1.05
N VAL A 81 -40.68 6.65 -2.21
CA VAL A 81 -41.68 6.67 -3.28
C VAL A 81 -42.98 5.96 -2.91
N PRO A 82 -42.98 4.73 -2.34
CA PRO A 82 -44.23 4.03 -2.02
C PRO A 82 -45.00 4.62 -0.83
N GLU A 83 -44.32 5.35 0.06
CA GLU A 83 -44.91 5.89 1.29
C GLU A 83 -45.16 7.42 1.22
N ASN A 84 -44.87 8.05 0.08
CA ASN A 84 -44.92 9.51 -0.13
C ASN A 84 -44.35 10.32 1.05
N THR A 85 -43.28 9.82 1.66
CA THR A 85 -42.67 10.43 2.85
C THR A 85 -41.26 10.89 2.51
N GLN A 86 -40.87 12.07 3.00
CA GLN A 86 -39.53 12.60 2.84
C GLN A 86 -38.86 12.84 4.18
N VAL A 87 -37.60 12.45 4.27
CA VAL A 87 -36.75 12.62 5.45
C VAL A 87 -35.62 13.59 5.07
N LEU A 88 -35.64 14.77 5.69
CA LEU A 88 -34.63 15.82 5.50
C LEU A 88 -33.66 15.76 6.66
N ILE A 89 -32.38 15.54 6.37
CA ILE A 89 -31.30 15.52 7.34
C ILE A 89 -30.52 16.82 7.21
N SER A 90 -30.25 17.48 8.33
CA SER A 90 -29.55 18.75 8.41
C SER A 90 -28.65 18.84 9.64
N ASN A 91 -27.74 19.82 9.66
CA ASN A 91 -26.85 20.08 10.78
C ASN A 91 -25.91 18.91 11.11
N CYS A 92 -25.32 18.29 10.07
CA CYS A 92 -24.36 17.21 10.21
C CYS A 92 -22.98 17.62 9.66
N PRO A 93 -21.86 17.23 10.29
CA PRO A 93 -20.52 17.45 9.73
C PRO A 93 -20.42 16.89 8.30
N PRO A 94 -20.05 17.69 7.27
CA PRO A 94 -20.06 17.26 5.88
C PRO A 94 -19.22 16.00 5.61
N ALA A 95 -18.13 15.79 6.35
CA ALA A 95 -17.29 14.60 6.24
C ALA A 95 -17.99 13.31 6.72
N HIS A 96 -18.74 13.39 7.83
CA HIS A 96 -19.50 12.26 8.36
C HIS A 96 -20.72 11.96 7.50
N LEU A 97 -21.46 12.99 7.06
CA LEU A 97 -22.59 12.83 6.15
C LEU A 97 -22.17 12.17 4.82
N ASN A 98 -21.03 12.58 4.24
CA ASN A 98 -20.51 11.95 3.02
C ASN A 98 -20.12 10.48 3.23
N THR A 99 -19.59 10.14 4.40
CA THR A 99 -19.21 8.75 4.73
C THR A 99 -20.46 7.89 4.88
N PHE A 100 -21.46 8.37 5.61
CA PHE A 100 -22.75 7.72 5.80
C PHE A 100 -23.49 7.49 4.47
N LEU A 101 -23.56 8.52 3.60
CA LEU A 101 -24.23 8.41 2.29
C LEU A 101 -23.51 7.42 1.35
N LYS A 102 -22.18 7.33 1.41
CA LYS A 102 -21.41 6.31 0.68
C LYS A 102 -21.74 4.91 1.16
N ILE A 103 -21.84 4.71 2.48
CA ILE A 103 -22.21 3.41 3.08
C ILE A 103 -23.62 3.01 2.66
N LEU A 104 -24.58 3.93 2.76
CA LEU A 104 -25.97 3.74 2.36
C LEU A 104 -26.08 3.32 0.88
N SER A 105 -25.40 4.04 -0.02
CA SER A 105 -25.45 3.77 -1.46
C SER A 105 -24.85 2.41 -1.82
N ILE A 106 -23.68 2.07 -1.26
CA ILE A 106 -22.98 0.81 -1.56
C ILE A 106 -23.78 -0.38 -1.01
N LYS A 107 -24.27 -0.30 0.22
CA LYS A 107 -25.00 -1.41 0.85
C LYS A 107 -26.39 -1.61 0.25
N HIS A 108 -27.07 -0.54 -0.16
CA HIS A 108 -28.31 -0.67 -0.91
C HIS A 108 -28.09 -1.39 -2.24
N GLN A 109 -27.04 -1.03 -2.99
CA GLN A 109 -26.71 -1.70 -4.26
C GLN A 109 -26.36 -3.17 -4.08
N ALA A 110 -25.63 -3.52 -3.02
CA ALA A 110 -25.34 -4.92 -2.68
C ALA A 110 -26.60 -5.70 -2.28
N SER A 111 -27.57 -5.05 -1.60
CA SER A 111 -28.82 -5.67 -1.15
C SER A 111 -29.80 -5.97 -2.29
N LYS A 112 -29.79 -5.21 -3.39
CA LYS A 112 -30.61 -5.49 -4.60
C LYS A 112 -30.28 -6.84 -5.28
N ALA A 113 -29.16 -7.47 -4.93
CA ALA A 113 -28.81 -8.81 -5.43
C ALA A 113 -29.60 -9.94 -4.74
N ASN A 114 -30.18 -9.70 -3.57
CA ASN A 114 -30.99 -10.68 -2.84
C ASN A 114 -32.47 -10.51 -3.21
N LYS A 115 -33.17 -11.60 -3.54
CA LYS A 115 -34.63 -11.56 -3.74
C LYS A 115 -35.32 -11.29 -2.40
N PRO A 116 -36.18 -10.26 -2.27
CA PRO A 116 -36.92 -10.04 -1.03
C PRO A 116 -37.90 -11.19 -0.78
N LEU A 117 -38.07 -11.57 0.49
CA LEU A 117 -39.10 -12.51 0.93
C LEU A 117 -40.50 -11.91 0.69
N GLY A 118 -41.41 -12.69 0.12
CA GLY A 118 -42.80 -12.26 -0.11
C GLY A 118 -43.58 -12.09 1.20
N ASP A 119 -44.57 -11.21 1.22
CA ASP A 119 -45.28 -10.80 2.45
C ASP A 119 -45.97 -11.98 3.17
N ARG A 120 -46.44 -12.98 2.40
CA ARG A 120 -47.02 -14.22 2.94
C ARG A 120 -45.98 -15.12 3.64
N ALA A 121 -44.71 -15.08 3.20
CA ALA A 121 -43.62 -15.81 3.85
C ALA A 121 -43.14 -15.09 5.13
N LYS A 122 -43.18 -13.75 5.14
CA LYS A 122 -42.84 -12.92 6.31
C LYS A 122 -43.83 -13.12 7.48
N LEU A 123 -45.13 -13.19 7.18
CA LEU A 123 -46.17 -13.45 8.18
C LEU A 123 -46.08 -14.84 8.81
N ARG A 124 -45.54 -15.84 8.09
CA ARG A 124 -45.36 -17.21 8.57
C ARG A 124 -44.07 -17.45 9.35
N ALA A 125 -43.08 -16.56 9.24
CA ALA A 125 -41.74 -16.80 9.75
C ALA A 125 -41.63 -16.76 11.28
N GLY A 126 -42.62 -16.21 12.00
CA GLY A 126 -42.66 -16.21 13.47
C GLY A 126 -41.46 -15.55 14.16
N VAL A 127 -40.65 -14.77 13.43
CA VAL A 127 -39.40 -14.19 13.93
C VAL A 127 -39.70 -12.94 14.77
N PRO A 128 -39.16 -12.81 16.00
CA PRO A 128 -39.30 -11.60 16.80
C PRO A 128 -38.65 -10.40 16.10
N ARG A 129 -39.27 -9.21 16.23
CA ARG A 129 -38.76 -7.97 15.61
C ARG A 129 -37.38 -7.62 16.17
N SER A 130 -36.35 -7.71 15.35
CA SER A 130 -34.97 -7.43 15.73
C SER A 130 -34.39 -6.34 14.82
N PHE A 131 -33.53 -5.48 15.38
CA PHE A 131 -32.80 -4.48 14.61
C PHE A 131 -31.33 -4.61 14.88
N GLU A 132 -30.59 -4.93 13.83
CA GLU A 132 -29.15 -5.02 13.87
C GLU A 132 -28.54 -3.81 13.16
N THR A 133 -27.60 -3.13 13.81
CA THR A 133 -26.87 -2.04 13.17
C THR A 133 -26.04 -2.59 12.01
N ILE A 134 -25.99 -1.84 10.92
CA ILE A 134 -25.28 -2.28 9.73
C ILE A 134 -23.78 -2.32 10.03
N SER A 135 -23.17 -3.47 9.76
CA SER A 135 -21.72 -3.65 9.93
C SER A 135 -20.94 -2.63 9.10
N PRO A 136 -19.72 -2.23 9.51
CA PRO A 136 -18.86 -1.35 8.72
C PRO A 136 -18.69 -1.85 7.28
N LEU A 137 -18.47 -0.93 6.33
CA LEU A 137 -18.39 -1.24 4.91
C LEU A 137 -17.26 -2.25 4.63
N GLN A 138 -17.61 -3.46 4.19
CA GLN A 138 -16.63 -4.51 3.91
C GLN A 138 -16.24 -4.52 2.43
N GLN A 139 -15.04 -5.01 2.14
CA GLN A 139 -14.53 -5.10 0.76
C GLN A 139 -15.41 -5.99 -0.14
N LYS A 140 -16.08 -7.00 0.44
CA LYS A 140 -17.06 -7.86 -0.23
C LYS A 140 -18.31 -7.08 -0.70
N ASP A 141 -18.77 -6.10 0.08
CA ASP A 141 -19.93 -5.26 -0.28
C ASP A 141 -19.60 -4.37 -1.50
N VAL A 142 -18.38 -3.84 -1.53
CA VAL A 142 -17.88 -3.01 -2.64
C VAL A 142 -17.68 -3.82 -3.92
N GLN A 143 -17.15 -5.05 -3.81
CA GLN A 143 -17.00 -5.97 -4.93
C GLN A 143 -18.36 -6.35 -5.52
N ARG A 144 -19.33 -6.78 -4.70
CA ARG A 144 -20.70 -7.09 -5.15
C ARG A 144 -21.39 -5.90 -5.83
N ALA A 145 -21.24 -4.70 -5.27
CA ALA A 145 -21.79 -3.48 -5.87
C ALA A 145 -21.14 -3.15 -7.23
N ASN A 146 -19.82 -3.36 -7.37
CA ASN A 146 -19.12 -3.15 -8.63
C ASN A 146 -19.46 -4.22 -9.67
N ASP A 147 -19.65 -5.47 -9.27
CA ASP A 147 -20.08 -6.55 -10.16
C ASP A 147 -21.48 -6.27 -10.73
N MET A 148 -22.41 -5.78 -9.91
CA MET A 148 -23.74 -5.34 -10.39
C MET A 148 -23.65 -4.15 -11.35
N ARG A 149 -22.77 -3.17 -11.10
CA ARG A 149 -22.54 -2.06 -12.05
C ARG A 149 -21.98 -2.55 -13.39
N SER A 150 -21.16 -3.59 -13.39
CA SER A 150 -20.62 -4.18 -14.63
C SER A 150 -21.69 -4.94 -15.43
N LYS A 151 -22.65 -5.59 -14.75
CA LYS A 151 -23.78 -6.29 -15.38
C LYS A 151 -24.82 -5.36 -15.99
N VAL A 152 -25.02 -4.16 -15.42
CA VAL A 152 -25.94 -3.14 -15.97
C VAL A 152 -25.31 -2.40 -17.16
N ASN A 153 -23.98 -2.38 -17.28
CA ASN A 153 -23.24 -1.68 -18.34
C ASN A 153 -22.78 -2.57 -19.50
N THR A 154 -23.26 -3.81 -19.62
CA THR A 154 -22.98 -4.68 -20.78
C THR A 154 -24.06 -4.48 -21.85
N PRO A 155 -23.73 -4.11 -23.10
CA PRO A 155 -24.72 -4.02 -24.16
C PRO A 155 -25.22 -5.44 -24.50
N LEU A 156 -26.54 -5.61 -24.51
CA LEU A 156 -27.21 -6.86 -24.90
C LEU A 156 -26.86 -7.22 -26.35
N HIS A 157 -25.99 -8.22 -26.52
CA HIS A 157 -25.81 -8.90 -27.81
C HIS A 157 -26.97 -9.88 -27.97
N LEU A 158 -27.97 -9.50 -28.77
CA LEU A 158 -29.11 -10.32 -29.13
C LEU A 158 -28.67 -11.46 -30.06
N LYS A 159 -28.98 -12.70 -29.66
CA LYS A 159 -29.03 -13.88 -30.54
C LYS A 159 -30.31 -13.81 -31.38
N GLU A 160 -30.16 -14.15 -32.66
CA GLU A 160 -31.21 -14.27 -33.67
C GLU A 160 -32.32 -15.24 -33.26
N ARG A 161 -33.57 -14.87 -33.57
CA ARG A 161 -34.61 -15.75 -34.15
C ARG A 161 -35.77 -14.92 -34.72
N SER A 162 -35.84 -14.94 -36.05
CA SER A 162 -37.02 -15.05 -36.92
C SER A 162 -38.31 -14.26 -36.63
N ALA A 163 -38.65 -13.30 -37.51
CA ALA A 163 -39.82 -13.31 -38.41
C ALA A 163 -40.28 -11.89 -38.86
N ASN A 164 -40.34 -11.69 -40.18
CA ASN A 164 -41.29 -10.88 -40.98
C ASN A 164 -41.63 -9.41 -40.62
N LYS A 165 -41.19 -8.46 -41.48
CA LYS A 165 -41.99 -7.61 -42.42
C LYS A 165 -41.38 -6.22 -42.70
N MET A 166 -41.05 -6.01 -43.97
CA MET A 166 -41.28 -4.83 -44.86
C MET A 166 -40.81 -3.39 -44.49
N VAL A 167 -40.01 -2.82 -45.43
CA VAL A 167 -40.11 -1.48 -46.11
C VAL A 167 -39.89 -0.25 -45.20
N ASP A 168 -39.14 0.82 -45.47
CA ASP A 168 -38.52 1.55 -46.61
C ASP A 168 -37.34 2.34 -46.00
N GLY A 169 -36.21 2.65 -46.65
CA GLY A 169 -36.10 3.73 -47.63
C GLY A 169 -35.36 4.98 -47.10
N ARG A 170 -34.15 5.20 -47.63
CA ARG A 170 -33.40 6.48 -47.83
C ARG A 170 -32.31 6.95 -46.85
N GLN A 171 -31.11 7.00 -47.44
CA GLN A 171 -29.92 7.78 -47.12
C GLN A 171 -30.18 9.30 -47.13
N GLN A 172 -29.40 10.08 -46.37
CA GLN A 172 -28.64 11.20 -46.95
C GLN A 172 -27.53 11.74 -46.05
N VAL A 173 -26.41 12.02 -46.72
CA VAL A 173 -25.17 12.68 -46.29
C VAL A 173 -25.33 14.20 -46.43
N LYS A 174 -24.73 15.01 -45.55
CA LYS A 174 -24.11 16.32 -45.90
C LYS A 174 -23.24 16.90 -44.76
N ARG A 175 -22.00 17.24 -45.10
CA ARG A 175 -21.07 18.16 -44.37
C ARG A 175 -21.16 19.59 -44.98
N PRO A 176 -20.32 20.58 -44.61
CA PRO A 176 -20.57 21.62 -43.62
C PRO A 176 -20.53 23.05 -44.23
N ARG A 177 -20.77 24.12 -43.45
CA ARG A 177 -20.43 25.51 -43.86
C ARG A 177 -19.97 26.37 -42.67
N ALA A 178 -19.05 27.29 -42.98
CA ALA A 178 -18.23 28.12 -42.10
C ALA A 178 -18.60 29.62 -42.17
N ASN A 179 -18.17 30.39 -41.14
CA ASN A 179 -17.70 31.80 -41.09
C ASN A 179 -18.04 32.44 -39.71
N CYS A 180 -17.06 32.74 -38.85
CA CYS A 180 -16.37 34.05 -38.59
C CYS A 180 -17.36 35.19 -38.25
N ASP A 181 -17.28 35.92 -37.12
CA ASP A 181 -16.14 36.64 -36.54
C ASP A 181 -16.40 37.09 -35.07
N SER A 182 -15.31 37.51 -34.41
CA SER A 182 -15.21 38.40 -33.23
C SER A 182 -15.38 37.83 -31.80
N SER A 183 -14.31 37.93 -31.01
CA SER A 183 -14.28 37.90 -29.52
C SER A 183 -14.19 39.35 -29.02
N PRO A 184 -14.30 39.69 -27.70
CA PRO A 184 -14.45 38.85 -26.51
C PRO A 184 -15.57 39.32 -25.54
N VAL A 185 -16.01 38.46 -24.60
CA VAL A 185 -16.37 38.80 -23.19
C VAL A 185 -16.91 37.54 -22.52
N LYS A 186 -16.35 37.22 -21.35
CA LYS A 186 -16.67 36.07 -20.50
C LYS A 186 -17.93 36.31 -19.67
N SER A 187 -18.91 35.41 -19.76
CA SER A 187 -19.91 35.11 -18.72
C SER A 187 -20.37 33.64 -18.90
N LEU A 188 -19.88 32.72 -18.05
CA LEU A 188 -20.60 32.17 -16.89
C LEU A 188 -21.96 31.53 -17.24
N HIS A 189 -21.98 30.22 -17.56
CA HIS A 189 -22.63 29.15 -16.76
C HIS A 189 -22.62 27.77 -17.46
N PRO A 190 -22.83 26.65 -16.73
CA PRO A 190 -21.98 25.47 -16.81
C PRO A 190 -22.70 24.21 -17.31
N SER A 191 -22.10 23.50 -18.25
CA SER A 191 -22.57 22.16 -18.65
C SER A 191 -21.42 21.20 -18.93
N LYS A 192 -20.44 21.12 -18.02
CA LYS A 192 -19.62 19.92 -17.89
C LYS A 192 -19.57 19.54 -16.43
N LYS A 193 -20.21 18.42 -16.10
CA LYS A 193 -20.07 17.74 -14.82
C LYS A 193 -18.57 17.65 -14.53
N PRO A 194 -18.05 18.16 -13.41
CA PRO A 194 -16.68 17.87 -13.02
C PRO A 194 -16.67 16.39 -12.68
N VAL A 195 -16.22 15.56 -13.63
CA VAL A 195 -15.81 14.21 -13.33
C VAL A 195 -14.60 14.38 -12.43
N LEU A 196 -14.83 14.21 -11.12
CA LEU A 196 -13.77 13.86 -10.18
C LEU A 196 -13.11 12.61 -10.74
N VAL A 197 -12.02 12.80 -11.47
CA VAL A 197 -11.11 11.71 -11.80
C VAL A 197 -10.50 11.31 -10.45
N LEU A 198 -11.09 10.29 -9.85
CA LEU A 198 -10.48 9.56 -8.75
C LEU A 198 -9.09 9.11 -9.23
N PRO A 199 -8.05 9.14 -8.37
CA PRO A 199 -6.75 8.62 -8.73
C PRO A 199 -6.94 7.21 -9.30
N MET A 200 -6.42 6.95 -10.50
CA MET A 200 -6.47 5.64 -11.12
C MET A 200 -5.99 4.61 -10.09
N VAL A 201 -6.90 3.76 -9.61
CA VAL A 201 -6.52 2.63 -8.75
C VAL A 201 -5.69 1.72 -9.64
N GLN A 202 -4.37 1.77 -9.50
CA GLN A 202 -3.48 0.88 -10.25
C GLN A 202 -3.93 -0.55 -9.99
N LYS A 203 -4.38 -1.21 -11.06
CA LYS A 203 -4.92 -2.57 -11.01
C LYS A 203 -3.79 -3.53 -10.61
N LEU A 204 -4.05 -4.36 -9.60
CA LEU A 204 -3.14 -5.46 -9.24
C LEU A 204 -3.01 -6.41 -10.42
N SER A 205 -1.82 -6.95 -10.65
CA SER A 205 -1.63 -8.02 -11.63
C SER A 205 -2.38 -9.29 -11.20
N LYS A 206 -2.54 -10.25 -12.12
CA LYS A 206 -3.14 -11.56 -11.80
C LYS A 206 -2.35 -12.26 -10.68
N GLU A 207 -1.02 -12.21 -10.75
CA GLU A 207 -0.12 -12.79 -9.74
C GLU A 207 -0.25 -12.07 -8.39
N GLN A 208 -0.25 -10.74 -8.37
CA GLN A 208 -0.44 -9.95 -7.15
C GLN A 208 -1.81 -10.21 -6.49
N THR A 209 -2.85 -10.40 -7.30
CA THR A 209 -4.20 -10.73 -6.82
C THR A 209 -4.25 -12.14 -6.23
N ALA A 210 -3.55 -13.11 -6.85
CA ALA A 210 -3.45 -14.47 -6.33
C ALA A 210 -2.76 -14.51 -4.95
N VAL A 211 -1.66 -13.76 -4.79
CA VAL A 211 -0.99 -13.61 -3.48
C VAL A 211 -1.94 -12.98 -2.46
N LEU A 212 -2.64 -11.90 -2.81
CA LEU A 212 -3.59 -11.25 -1.90
C LEU A 212 -4.69 -12.23 -1.46
N ASN A 213 -5.25 -13.01 -2.38
CA ASN A 213 -6.29 -13.99 -2.06
C ASN A 213 -5.76 -15.12 -1.15
N ALA A 214 -4.54 -15.60 -1.39
CA ALA A 214 -3.90 -16.61 -0.53
C ALA A 214 -3.71 -16.07 0.89
N VAL A 215 -3.25 -14.83 1.04
CA VAL A 215 -3.11 -14.18 2.35
C VAL A 215 -4.47 -14.00 3.04
N LEU A 216 -5.50 -13.53 2.32
CA LEU A 216 -6.85 -13.37 2.88
C LEU A 216 -7.52 -14.70 3.26
N SER A 217 -7.07 -15.82 2.70
CA SER A 217 -7.50 -17.17 3.08
C SER A 217 -6.84 -17.70 4.37
N GLY A 218 -5.98 -16.92 5.02
CA GLY A 218 -5.31 -17.30 6.27
C GLY A 218 -4.04 -18.14 6.09
N LYS A 219 -3.54 -18.31 4.85
CA LYS A 219 -2.33 -19.10 4.59
C LYS A 219 -1.06 -18.33 4.97
N ASN A 220 -0.04 -19.06 5.41
CA ASN A 220 1.31 -18.53 5.55
C ASN A 220 1.97 -18.47 4.17
N VAL A 221 2.21 -17.26 3.68
CA VAL A 221 2.65 -17.01 2.31
C VAL A 221 4.02 -16.38 2.31
N PHE A 222 4.96 -17.01 1.61
CA PHE A 222 6.15 -16.37 1.11
C PHE A 222 5.90 -15.94 -0.33
N PHE A 223 6.11 -14.67 -0.65
CA PHE A 223 6.12 -14.24 -2.04
C PHE A 223 7.39 -13.47 -2.38
N THR A 224 7.87 -13.71 -3.58
CA THR A 224 9.17 -13.26 -4.06
C THR A 224 9.07 -12.75 -5.48
N GLY A 225 10.18 -12.29 -6.04
CA GLY A 225 10.27 -11.79 -7.40
C GLY A 225 11.44 -10.84 -7.54
N SER A 226 11.85 -10.59 -8.79
CA SER A 226 12.94 -9.67 -9.11
C SER A 226 12.72 -8.26 -8.51
N ALA A 227 13.78 -7.48 -8.42
CA ALA A 227 13.68 -6.06 -8.15
C ALA A 227 12.70 -5.38 -9.13
N GLY A 228 11.78 -4.55 -8.61
CA GLY A 228 10.82 -3.82 -9.44
C GLY A 228 9.50 -4.53 -9.77
N THR A 229 9.24 -5.74 -9.26
CA THR A 229 7.97 -6.47 -9.48
C THR A 229 6.79 -6.00 -8.61
N GLY A 230 6.96 -4.92 -7.84
CA GLY A 230 5.89 -4.35 -7.01
C GLY A 230 5.62 -5.07 -5.69
N LYS A 231 6.58 -5.82 -5.13
CA LYS A 231 6.45 -6.51 -3.83
C LYS A 231 5.97 -5.59 -2.70
N SER A 232 6.67 -4.48 -2.45
CA SER A 232 6.31 -3.54 -1.38
C SER A 232 4.98 -2.80 -1.66
N PHE A 233 4.61 -2.62 -2.94
CA PHE A 233 3.30 -2.08 -3.32
C PHE A 233 2.18 -3.06 -2.95
N LEU A 234 2.36 -4.35 -3.26
CA LEU A 234 1.44 -5.40 -2.86
C LEU A 234 1.35 -5.52 -1.34
N LEU A 235 2.47 -5.43 -0.61
CA LEU A 235 2.45 -5.43 0.87
C LEU A 235 1.59 -4.30 1.44
N LYS A 236 1.71 -3.07 0.94
CA LYS A 236 0.86 -1.96 1.39
C LYS A 236 -0.63 -2.26 1.19
N ARG A 237 -0.97 -2.94 0.09
CA ARG A 237 -2.34 -3.34 -0.19
C ARG A 237 -2.82 -4.47 0.74
N ILE A 238 -1.95 -5.43 1.06
CA ILE A 238 -2.21 -6.50 2.03
C ILE A 238 -2.43 -5.89 3.43
N VAL A 239 -1.52 -5.02 3.91
CA VAL A 239 -1.64 -4.32 5.20
C VAL A 239 -2.98 -3.58 5.29
N GLY A 240 -3.38 -2.88 4.22
CA GLY A 240 -4.66 -2.17 4.17
C GLY A 240 -5.91 -3.07 4.05
N SER A 241 -5.75 -4.36 3.75
CA SER A 241 -6.85 -5.33 3.63
C SER A 241 -7.00 -6.22 4.87
N LEU A 242 -5.96 -6.33 5.71
CA LEU A 242 -5.98 -7.10 6.95
C LEU A 242 -6.51 -6.28 8.14
N PRO A 243 -7.07 -6.93 9.17
CA PRO A 243 -7.52 -6.25 10.37
C PRO A 243 -6.36 -5.48 11.05
N PRO A 244 -6.50 -4.18 11.37
CA PRO A 244 -5.41 -3.40 11.95
C PRO A 244 -5.09 -3.82 13.39
N LYS A 245 -6.10 -4.29 14.14
CA LYS A 245 -5.94 -4.84 15.49
C LYS A 245 -5.30 -6.23 15.38
N GLY A 246 -3.97 -6.31 15.49
CA GLY A 246 -3.20 -7.56 15.47
C GLY A 246 -2.37 -7.82 14.22
N THR A 247 -2.30 -6.88 13.28
CA THR A 247 -1.39 -6.96 12.12
C THR A 247 -0.15 -6.12 12.38
N PHE A 248 1.02 -6.76 12.33
CA PHE A 248 2.31 -6.10 12.54
C PHE A 248 3.12 -6.11 11.25
N ALA A 249 3.33 -4.91 10.70
CA ALA A 249 4.21 -4.69 9.56
C ALA A 249 5.66 -4.58 10.03
N THR A 250 6.53 -5.47 9.57
CA THR A 250 7.95 -5.47 9.90
C THR A 250 8.84 -5.60 8.67
N ALA A 251 10.10 -5.18 8.80
CA ALA A 251 11.12 -5.42 7.79
C ALA A 251 12.49 -5.67 8.44
N SER A 252 13.45 -6.15 7.66
CA SER A 252 14.82 -6.38 8.11
C SER A 252 15.59 -5.09 8.42
N THR A 253 15.30 -3.97 7.73
CA THR A 253 15.94 -2.67 7.97
C THR A 253 14.94 -1.58 8.35
N GLY A 254 15.39 -0.56 9.10
CA GLY A 254 14.55 0.58 9.48
C GLY A 254 13.98 1.34 8.28
N VAL A 255 14.79 1.51 7.22
CA VAL A 255 14.35 2.16 5.98
C VAL A 255 13.22 1.36 5.32
N ALA A 256 13.39 0.05 5.14
CA ALA A 256 12.35 -0.81 4.56
C ALA A 256 11.08 -0.84 5.44
N ALA A 257 11.23 -0.88 6.77
CA ALA A 257 10.12 -0.84 7.70
C ALA A 257 9.31 0.45 7.57
N CYS A 258 9.98 1.61 7.50
CA CYS A 258 9.32 2.90 7.25
C CYS A 258 8.56 2.92 5.91
N HIS A 259 9.06 2.24 4.87
CA HIS A 259 8.38 2.21 3.57
C HIS A 259 7.00 1.57 3.62
N ILE A 260 6.81 0.56 4.49
CA ILE A 260 5.52 -0.13 4.69
C ILE A 260 4.75 0.38 5.91
N GLY A 261 5.23 1.43 6.59
CA GLY A 261 4.60 1.98 7.80
C GLY A 261 4.74 1.09 9.03
N GLY A 262 5.80 0.29 9.08
CA GLY A 262 6.09 -0.69 10.12
C GLY A 262 7.30 -0.37 11.00
N THR A 263 7.77 -1.37 11.75
CA THR A 263 8.99 -1.32 12.57
C THR A 263 10.00 -2.39 12.13
N THR A 264 11.21 -2.40 12.64
CA THR A 264 12.14 -3.49 12.32
C THR A 264 11.72 -4.80 12.99
N LEU A 265 12.04 -5.93 12.39
CA LEU A 265 11.75 -7.25 12.96
C LEU A 265 12.40 -7.42 14.35
N HIS A 266 13.62 -6.90 14.53
CA HIS A 266 14.32 -6.89 15.82
C HIS A 266 13.58 -6.06 16.88
N SER A 267 13.11 -4.86 16.52
CA SER A 267 12.33 -4.00 17.42
C SER A 267 10.99 -4.62 17.80
N PHE A 268 10.33 -5.29 16.86
CA PHE A 268 9.10 -6.05 17.14
C PHE A 268 9.36 -7.21 18.11
N ALA A 269 10.39 -8.01 17.83
CA ALA A 269 10.72 -9.19 18.64
C ALA A 269 11.16 -8.83 20.06
N GLY A 270 11.81 -7.67 20.25
CA GLY A 270 12.22 -7.15 21.55
C GLY A 270 13.43 -7.86 22.17
N ILE A 271 14.21 -8.60 21.36
CA ILE A 271 15.34 -9.43 21.81
C ILE A 271 16.73 -8.85 21.46
N GLY A 272 16.79 -7.57 21.14
CA GLY A 272 18.03 -6.90 20.73
C GLY A 272 18.55 -7.44 19.39
N SER A 273 19.85 -7.77 19.32
CA SER A 273 20.49 -8.36 18.13
C SER A 273 20.11 -9.83 17.89
N GLY A 274 19.48 -10.50 18.86
CA GLY A 274 19.20 -11.94 18.77
C GLY A 274 20.44 -12.84 18.77
N SER A 275 21.62 -12.29 19.09
CA SER A 275 22.88 -13.06 19.18
C SER A 275 22.99 -13.86 20.48
N ALA A 276 22.26 -13.46 21.52
CA ALA A 276 22.22 -14.16 22.79
C ALA A 276 21.63 -15.59 22.67
N PRO A 277 21.89 -16.48 23.64
CA PRO A 277 21.22 -17.78 23.74
C PRO A 277 19.69 -17.65 23.81
N LEU A 278 18.98 -18.71 23.41
CA LEU A 278 17.51 -18.70 23.33
C LEU A 278 16.85 -18.36 24.66
N GLU A 279 17.37 -18.86 25.78
CA GLU A 279 16.87 -18.62 27.14
C GLU A 279 16.85 -17.12 27.47
N GLN A 280 17.97 -16.43 27.24
CA GLN A 280 18.05 -14.98 27.43
C GLN A 280 17.12 -14.22 26.48
N CYS A 281 17.00 -14.66 25.23
CA CYS A 281 16.04 -14.06 24.31
C CYS A 281 14.58 -14.24 24.77
N LEU A 282 14.24 -15.39 25.37
CA LEU A 282 12.93 -15.64 25.96
C LEU A 282 12.64 -14.71 27.14
N GLU A 283 13.61 -14.52 28.04
CA GLU A 283 13.49 -13.57 29.16
C GLU A 283 13.22 -12.13 28.66
N LEU A 284 13.95 -11.69 27.63
CA LEU A 284 13.74 -10.39 27.00
C LEU A 284 12.34 -10.27 26.37
N ALA A 285 11.87 -11.34 25.73
CA ALA A 285 10.59 -11.35 25.07
C ALA A 285 9.39 -11.50 26.03
N GLN A 286 9.62 -11.98 27.26
CA GLN A 286 8.61 -12.04 28.33
C GLN A 286 8.29 -10.68 28.97
N ARG A 287 9.10 -9.64 28.73
CA ARG A 287 8.85 -8.29 29.24
C ARG A 287 7.44 -7.82 28.86
N PRO A 288 6.68 -7.17 29.77
CA PRO A 288 5.23 -6.96 29.60
C PRO A 288 4.81 -6.38 28.24
N GLY A 289 5.48 -5.32 27.77
CA GLY A 289 5.16 -4.70 26.48
C GLY A 289 5.54 -5.55 25.26
N VAL A 290 6.62 -6.34 25.34
CA VAL A 290 7.05 -7.23 24.25
C VAL A 290 6.17 -8.47 24.19
N ARG A 291 5.88 -9.07 25.34
CA ARG A 291 4.95 -10.19 25.48
C ARG A 291 3.58 -9.84 24.90
N GLN A 292 3.07 -8.66 25.22
CA GLN A 292 1.80 -8.18 24.69
C GLN A 292 1.80 -8.10 23.15
N HIS A 293 2.90 -7.65 22.52
CA HIS A 293 3.01 -7.65 21.06
C HIS A 293 2.90 -9.06 20.49
N TRP A 294 3.64 -10.04 21.05
CA TRP A 294 3.59 -11.43 20.62
C TRP A 294 2.22 -12.09 20.83
N THR A 295 1.55 -11.79 21.94
CA THR A 295 0.21 -12.34 22.24
C THR A 295 -0.88 -11.75 21.35
N ILE A 296 -0.85 -10.44 21.06
CA ILE A 296 -1.85 -9.77 20.22
C ILE A 296 -1.60 -10.02 18.72
N CYS A 297 -0.36 -10.30 18.32
CA CYS A 297 0.00 -10.54 16.92
C CYS A 297 -0.77 -11.74 16.35
N LYS A 298 -1.57 -11.47 15.31
CA LYS A 298 -2.27 -12.48 14.51
C LYS A 298 -1.65 -12.61 13.12
N HIS A 299 -1.15 -11.50 12.58
CA HIS A 299 -0.50 -11.44 11.27
C HIS A 299 0.86 -10.75 11.41
N LEU A 300 1.92 -11.46 11.07
CA LEU A 300 3.28 -10.91 11.04
C LEU A 300 3.75 -10.80 9.60
N ILE A 301 3.97 -9.56 9.16
CA ILE A 301 4.49 -9.25 7.84
C ILE A 301 5.98 -8.98 7.94
N ILE A 302 6.79 -9.60 7.08
CA ILE A 302 8.25 -9.43 7.03
C ILE A 302 8.66 -9.03 5.61
N ASP A 303 9.01 -7.76 5.39
CA ASP A 303 9.62 -7.27 4.14
C ASP A 303 11.15 -7.40 4.16
N GLU A 304 11.73 -7.53 2.97
CA GLU A 304 13.17 -7.73 2.73
C GLU A 304 13.75 -8.88 3.58
N VAL A 305 13.09 -10.05 3.56
CA VAL A 305 13.52 -11.25 4.31
C VAL A 305 14.92 -11.77 3.93
N SER A 306 15.47 -11.33 2.79
CA SER A 306 16.80 -11.76 2.34
C SER A 306 17.92 -11.41 3.32
N MET A 307 17.74 -10.33 4.09
CA MET A 307 18.69 -9.87 5.10
C MET A 307 18.43 -10.46 6.49
N VAL A 308 17.45 -11.36 6.62
CA VAL A 308 17.15 -12.05 7.88
C VAL A 308 17.95 -13.36 7.93
N ASP A 309 18.76 -13.53 8.99
CA ASP A 309 19.52 -14.75 9.20
C ASP A 309 18.61 -15.92 9.61
N GLY A 310 18.97 -17.13 9.15
CA GLY A 310 18.21 -18.35 9.40
C GLY A 310 18.16 -18.77 10.88
N GLN A 311 19.27 -18.62 11.63
CA GLN A 311 19.28 -18.92 13.06
C GLN A 311 18.40 -17.93 13.82
N PHE A 312 18.42 -16.65 13.42
CA PHE A 312 17.53 -15.65 13.99
C PHE A 312 16.06 -16.00 13.73
N PHE A 313 15.70 -16.47 12.53
CA PHE A 313 14.34 -16.92 12.22
C PHE A 313 13.91 -18.12 13.08
N ASP A 314 14.78 -19.12 13.27
CA ASP A 314 14.50 -20.28 14.15
C ASP A 314 14.30 -19.86 15.61
N LYS A 315 15.08 -18.89 16.11
CA LYS A 315 14.88 -18.32 17.45
C LYS A 315 13.54 -17.62 17.59
N LEU A 316 13.14 -16.81 16.60
CA LEU A 316 11.83 -16.13 16.62
C LEU A 316 10.68 -17.13 16.66
N GLU A 317 10.79 -18.23 15.94
CA GLU A 317 9.77 -19.28 15.92
C GLU A 317 9.62 -19.95 17.30
N ALA A 318 10.74 -20.29 17.95
CA ALA A 318 10.73 -20.86 19.30
C ALA A 318 10.16 -19.89 20.34
N ILE A 319 10.52 -18.59 20.24
CA ILE A 319 9.99 -17.54 21.11
C ILE A 319 8.48 -17.39 20.93
N ALA A 320 8.00 -17.37 19.68
CA ALA A 320 6.58 -17.23 19.38
C ALA A 320 5.75 -18.39 19.97
N ARG A 321 6.23 -19.64 19.83
CA ARG A 321 5.58 -20.82 20.43
C ARG A 321 5.57 -20.76 21.96
N SER A 322 6.71 -20.42 22.57
CA SER A 322 6.85 -20.34 24.03
C SER A 322 5.95 -19.28 24.65
N ILE A 323 5.95 -18.05 24.11
CA ILE A 323 5.14 -16.94 24.65
C ILE A 323 3.64 -17.19 24.51
N ARG A 324 3.23 -17.81 23.39
CA ARG A 324 1.82 -18.05 23.08
C ARG A 324 1.30 -19.38 23.64
N GLY A 325 2.17 -20.22 24.20
CA GLY A 325 1.80 -21.54 24.73
C GLY A 325 1.19 -22.45 23.65
N SER A 326 1.67 -22.36 22.41
CA SER A 326 1.10 -23.08 21.27
C SER A 326 2.15 -23.97 20.59
N THR A 327 1.74 -25.17 20.21
CA THR A 327 2.56 -26.13 19.45
C THR A 327 2.57 -25.83 17.96
N GLU A 328 1.65 -24.98 17.48
CA GLU A 328 1.56 -24.57 16.07
C GLU A 328 2.82 -23.81 15.63
N PRO A 329 3.24 -23.92 14.36
CA PRO A 329 4.37 -23.16 13.83
C PRO A 329 4.25 -21.68 14.14
N PHE A 330 5.32 -21.08 14.67
CA PHE A 330 5.37 -19.66 15.02
C PHE A 330 4.27 -19.24 16.03
N GLY A 331 3.79 -20.18 16.85
CA GLY A 331 2.72 -19.97 17.83
C GLY A 331 1.35 -19.70 17.20
N GLY A 332 1.12 -20.15 15.97
CA GLY A 332 -0.14 -19.95 15.24
C GLY A 332 -0.32 -18.55 14.65
N ILE A 333 0.75 -17.76 14.56
CA ILE A 333 0.75 -16.46 13.88
C ILE A 333 0.75 -16.68 12.37
N GLN A 334 -0.11 -15.97 11.64
CA GLN A 334 -0.08 -15.99 10.18
C GLN A 334 1.15 -15.23 9.67
N LEU A 335 2.02 -15.90 8.91
CA LEU A 335 3.23 -15.31 8.35
C LEU A 335 3.02 -14.84 6.91
N ILE A 336 3.37 -13.59 6.64
CA ILE A 336 3.35 -12.98 5.31
C ILE A 336 4.73 -12.44 5.03
N VAL A 337 5.53 -13.22 4.31
CA VAL A 337 6.95 -12.97 4.13
C VAL A 337 7.21 -12.56 2.69
N CYS A 338 8.01 -11.52 2.48
CA CYS A 338 8.45 -11.16 1.15
C CYS A 338 9.90 -10.68 1.10
N GLY A 339 10.50 -10.85 -0.08
CA GLY A 339 11.88 -10.48 -0.35
C GLY A 339 12.42 -11.19 -1.58
N ASP A 340 13.69 -10.94 -1.88
CA ASP A 340 14.41 -11.58 -2.99
C ASP A 340 15.78 -12.02 -2.49
N PHE A 341 15.98 -13.32 -2.33
CA PHE A 341 17.23 -13.85 -1.77
C PHE A 341 18.44 -13.67 -2.71
N LEU A 342 18.21 -13.30 -3.97
CA LEU A 342 19.27 -12.91 -4.93
C LEU A 342 19.70 -11.45 -4.79
N GLN A 343 19.08 -10.68 -3.88
CA GLN A 343 19.54 -9.34 -3.48
C GLN A 343 20.61 -9.46 -2.37
N LEU A 344 20.60 -8.55 -1.39
CA LEU A 344 21.58 -8.56 -0.31
C LEU A 344 21.31 -9.72 0.67
N PRO A 345 22.34 -10.51 1.03
CA PRO A 345 22.27 -11.54 2.05
C PRO A 345 22.24 -10.92 3.47
N PRO A 346 22.05 -11.73 4.52
CA PRO A 346 22.15 -11.26 5.90
C PRO A 346 23.57 -10.74 6.20
N VAL A 347 23.67 -9.67 6.99
CA VAL A 347 24.96 -9.08 7.36
C VAL A 347 25.62 -9.92 8.45
N ALA A 348 26.72 -10.58 8.14
CA ALA A 348 27.50 -11.32 9.13
C ALA A 348 28.32 -10.38 10.02
N LYS A 349 28.27 -10.61 11.33
CA LYS A 349 29.18 -9.97 12.30
C LYS A 349 30.17 -11.03 12.79
N GLY A 350 31.24 -11.27 12.03
CA GLY A 350 32.27 -12.24 12.39
C GLY A 350 32.80 -13.04 11.20
N LYS A 351 33.52 -14.13 11.50
CA LYS A 351 34.07 -15.05 10.49
C LYS A 351 33.08 -16.13 10.02
N GLU A 352 31.94 -16.26 10.69
CA GLU A 352 30.93 -17.26 10.33
C GLU A 352 30.13 -16.82 9.11
N LYS A 353 29.88 -17.77 8.20
CA LYS A 353 29.03 -17.52 7.04
C LYS A 353 27.57 -17.41 7.50
N PRO A 354 26.86 -16.33 7.16
CA PRO A 354 25.47 -16.16 7.55
C PRO A 354 24.60 -17.19 6.82
N SER A 355 23.57 -17.67 7.51
CA SER A 355 22.61 -18.63 6.95
C SER A 355 21.42 -17.87 6.36
N PHE A 356 20.95 -18.25 5.18
CA PHE A 356 19.75 -17.63 4.64
C PHE A 356 18.50 -18.07 5.41
N CYS A 357 17.50 -17.20 5.49
CA CYS A 357 16.22 -17.50 6.13
C CYS A 357 15.54 -18.78 5.61
N PHE A 358 15.63 -19.08 4.31
CA PHE A 358 15.05 -20.32 3.74
C PHE A 358 15.79 -21.61 4.14
N GLN A 359 17.00 -21.49 4.69
CA GLN A 359 17.78 -22.62 5.23
C GLN A 359 17.42 -22.92 6.69
N ALA A 360 16.64 -22.06 7.35
CA ALA A 360 16.18 -22.26 8.72
C ALA A 360 15.36 -23.55 8.85
N ARG A 361 15.50 -24.27 9.98
CA ARG A 361 14.81 -25.55 10.21
C ARG A 361 13.29 -25.36 10.24
N SER A 362 12.86 -24.22 10.76
CA SER A 362 11.45 -23.86 10.89
C SER A 362 10.83 -23.32 9.59
N TRP A 363 11.62 -22.91 8.59
CA TRP A 363 11.11 -22.27 7.36
C TRP A 363 10.06 -23.13 6.65
N ARG A 364 10.37 -24.40 6.37
CA ARG A 364 9.47 -25.32 5.66
C ARG A 364 8.19 -25.63 6.43
N LYS A 365 8.25 -25.61 7.77
CA LYS A 365 7.09 -25.82 8.64
C LYS A 365 6.22 -24.57 8.72
N CYS A 366 6.84 -23.40 8.68
CA CYS A 366 6.16 -22.11 8.84
C CYS A 366 5.53 -21.59 7.55
N ILE A 367 6.14 -21.85 6.38
CA ILE A 367 5.70 -21.29 5.10
C ILE A 367 4.95 -22.37 4.29
N HIS A 368 3.63 -22.16 4.12
CA HIS A 368 2.76 -23.12 3.41
C HIS A 368 2.78 -22.92 1.90
N MET A 369 2.92 -21.68 1.43
CA MET A 369 2.79 -21.34 0.02
C MET A 369 3.88 -20.36 -0.40
N SER A 370 4.57 -20.69 -1.49
CA SER A 370 5.59 -19.83 -2.09
C SER A 370 5.13 -19.36 -3.48
N MET A 371 5.15 -18.05 -3.73
CA MET A 371 4.68 -17.46 -4.99
C MET A 371 5.72 -16.50 -5.59
N GLU A 372 6.01 -16.60 -6.88
CA GLU A 372 6.94 -15.71 -7.59
C GLU A 372 6.18 -14.71 -8.46
N LEU A 373 6.44 -13.42 -8.27
CA LEU A 373 6.01 -12.31 -9.13
C LEU A 373 7.02 -12.16 -10.28
N THR A 374 6.55 -12.24 -11.51
CA THR A 374 7.37 -12.25 -12.72
C THR A 374 7.36 -10.92 -13.47
N GLU A 375 6.26 -10.18 -13.40
CA GLU A 375 6.06 -8.92 -14.11
C GLU A 375 6.86 -7.77 -13.45
N VAL A 376 7.92 -7.29 -14.12
CA VAL A 376 8.69 -6.12 -13.69
C VAL A 376 7.95 -4.84 -14.11
N ARG A 377 7.65 -3.95 -13.16
CA ARG A 377 6.93 -2.69 -13.40
C ARG A 377 7.74 -1.42 -13.18
N ARG A 378 8.97 -1.54 -12.64
CA ARG A 378 9.83 -0.38 -12.34
C ARG A 378 10.52 0.15 -13.60
N GLN A 379 11.06 -0.75 -14.40
CA GLN A 379 11.71 -0.45 -15.67
C GLN A 379 10.73 -0.67 -16.82
N ASN A 380 10.76 0.21 -17.81
CA ASN A 380 9.94 0.09 -19.02
C ASN A 380 10.72 -0.51 -20.21
N ASP A 381 12.06 -0.43 -20.19
CA ASP A 381 12.91 -0.94 -21.26
C ASP A 381 13.16 -2.44 -21.11
N GLN A 382 12.66 -3.22 -22.08
CA GLN A 382 12.81 -4.67 -22.10
C GLN A 382 14.28 -5.11 -22.16
N SER A 383 15.13 -4.37 -22.87
CA SER A 383 16.55 -4.69 -23.00
C SER A 383 17.27 -4.56 -21.65
N PHE A 384 16.90 -3.54 -20.86
CA PHE A 384 17.42 -3.31 -19.53
C PHE A 384 16.85 -4.31 -18.51
N ILE A 385 15.57 -4.69 -18.64
CA ILE A 385 14.97 -5.76 -17.81
C ILE A 385 15.71 -7.08 -18.00
N SER A 386 15.96 -7.50 -19.25
CA SER A 386 16.70 -8.73 -19.55
C SER A 386 18.13 -8.68 -19.02
N LEU A 387 18.80 -7.53 -19.13
CA LEU A 387 20.13 -7.31 -18.54
C LEU A 387 20.10 -7.50 -17.01
N LEU A 388 19.16 -6.85 -16.31
CA LEU A 388 19.04 -6.97 -14.87
C LEU A 388 18.67 -8.39 -14.43
N GLN A 389 17.87 -9.12 -15.22
CA GLN A 389 17.56 -10.52 -14.96
C GLN A 389 18.79 -11.43 -15.11
N ALA A 390 19.66 -11.16 -16.09
CA ALA A 390 20.92 -11.89 -16.27
C ALA A 390 21.86 -11.64 -15.08
N VAL A 391 22.02 -10.37 -14.68
CA VAL A 391 22.81 -9.96 -13.51
C VAL A 391 22.25 -10.57 -12.22
N ARG A 392 20.92 -10.65 -12.06
CA ARG A 392 20.26 -11.28 -10.89
C ARG A 392 20.71 -12.72 -10.66
N VAL A 393 20.93 -13.48 -11.72
CA VAL A 393 21.34 -14.89 -11.65
C VAL A 393 22.85 -15.09 -11.78
N GLY A 394 23.64 -14.01 -11.77
CA GLY A 394 25.09 -14.08 -11.90
C GLY A 394 25.59 -14.38 -13.31
N ARG A 395 24.76 -14.19 -14.35
CA ARG A 395 25.15 -14.40 -15.75
C ARG A 395 25.48 -13.07 -16.39
N VAL A 396 26.73 -12.91 -16.81
CA VAL A 396 27.20 -11.73 -17.55
C VAL A 396 27.62 -12.18 -18.94
N THR A 397 26.79 -11.91 -19.94
CA THR A 397 27.16 -12.11 -21.35
C THR A 397 28.00 -10.93 -21.85
N GLU A 398 28.73 -11.12 -22.94
CA GLU A 398 29.52 -10.05 -23.55
C GLU A 398 28.67 -8.83 -23.90
N GLU A 399 27.44 -9.04 -24.38
CA GLU A 399 26.47 -7.97 -24.65
C GLU A 399 26.11 -7.17 -23.40
N VAL A 400 25.94 -7.84 -22.26
CA VAL A 400 25.64 -7.18 -20.97
C VAL A 400 26.83 -6.35 -20.53
N THR A 401 28.05 -6.91 -20.61
CA THR A 401 29.29 -6.18 -20.31
C THR A 401 29.45 -4.95 -21.20
N ALA A 402 29.25 -5.09 -22.51
CA ALA A 402 29.35 -3.99 -23.45
C ALA A 402 28.34 -2.88 -23.15
N LYS A 403 27.08 -3.22 -22.82
CA LYS A 403 26.06 -2.24 -22.42
C LYS A 403 26.40 -1.52 -21.12
N LEU A 404 26.92 -2.25 -20.13
CA LEU A 404 27.33 -1.66 -18.84
C LEU A 404 28.56 -0.77 -19.00
N LEU A 405 29.56 -1.16 -19.78
CA LEU A 405 30.73 -0.34 -20.08
C LEU A 405 30.36 0.93 -20.86
N LYS A 406 29.47 0.81 -21.84
CA LYS A 406 28.96 1.97 -22.60
C LYS A 406 28.26 2.99 -21.68
N SER A 407 27.64 2.52 -20.60
CA SER A 407 26.95 3.39 -19.63
C SER A 407 27.90 4.34 -18.87
N ALA A 408 29.21 4.08 -18.86
CA ALA A 408 30.20 4.98 -18.25
C ALA A 408 30.18 6.38 -18.88
N ASN A 409 29.81 6.47 -20.16
CA ASN A 409 29.75 7.72 -20.93
C ASN A 409 28.40 8.46 -20.80
N ASN A 410 27.45 7.92 -20.04
CA ASN A 410 26.13 8.55 -19.89
C ASN A 410 26.22 9.88 -19.11
N CYS A 411 25.45 10.88 -19.56
CA CYS A 411 25.33 12.17 -18.89
C CYS A 411 24.61 12.01 -17.53
N ILE A 412 25.30 12.37 -16.46
CA ILE A 412 24.85 12.20 -15.06
C ILE A 412 24.18 13.45 -14.47
N GLU A 413 24.19 14.56 -15.19
CA GLU A 413 23.57 15.79 -14.75
C GLU A 413 22.29 16.02 -15.56
N ARG A 414 21.16 16.09 -14.84
CA ARG A 414 19.87 16.50 -15.42
C ARG A 414 19.36 17.68 -14.61
N GLU A 415 19.13 18.81 -15.29
CA GLU A 415 18.56 20.03 -14.68
C GLU A 415 19.34 20.57 -13.45
N GLY A 416 20.68 20.46 -13.47
CA GLY A 416 21.52 20.89 -12.34
C GLY A 416 21.53 19.94 -11.14
N ILE A 417 20.94 18.75 -11.29
CA ILE A 417 20.91 17.70 -10.27
C ILE A 417 21.87 16.59 -10.71
N LEU A 418 23.02 16.49 -10.05
CA LEU A 418 24.01 15.42 -10.27
C LEU A 418 23.42 14.05 -9.98
N ALA A 419 23.94 12.95 -10.50
CA ALA A 419 23.50 11.58 -10.13
C ALA A 419 23.90 11.21 -8.69
N THR A 420 23.13 10.34 -8.03
CA THR A 420 23.48 9.91 -6.66
C THR A 420 24.49 8.78 -6.79
N ARG A 421 25.65 8.93 -6.16
CA ARG A 421 26.66 7.88 -6.11
C ARG A 421 26.25 6.81 -5.11
N LEU A 422 26.16 5.55 -5.57
CA LEU A 422 25.98 4.40 -4.69
C LEU A 422 27.33 3.85 -4.27
N CYS A 423 27.60 3.89 -2.96
CA CYS A 423 28.84 3.38 -2.38
C CYS A 423 28.58 2.08 -1.61
N THR A 424 29.61 1.24 -1.51
CA THR A 424 29.56 -0.02 -0.76
C THR A 424 29.65 0.23 0.75
N HIS A 425 30.59 1.07 1.19
CA HIS A 425 30.83 1.41 2.59
C HIS A 425 30.10 2.69 3.03
N LYS A 426 29.77 2.77 4.32
CA LYS A 426 29.10 3.94 4.92
C LYS A 426 30.06 5.15 5.03
N ASP A 427 31.32 4.90 5.33
CA ASP A 427 32.32 5.95 5.55
C ASP A 427 32.56 6.74 4.25
N ASP A 428 32.62 6.05 3.11
CA ASP A 428 32.71 6.67 1.79
C ASP A 428 31.53 7.61 1.50
N VAL A 429 30.34 7.26 1.98
CA VAL A 429 29.11 8.06 1.82
C VAL A 429 29.17 9.34 2.65
N GLU A 430 29.59 9.23 3.90
CA GLU A 430 29.71 10.38 4.81
C GLU A 430 30.79 11.34 4.31
N LEU A 431 31.97 10.81 3.98
CA LEU A 431 33.07 11.61 3.44
C LEU A 431 32.70 12.34 2.15
N THR A 432 32.03 11.66 1.20
CA THR A 432 31.62 12.29 -0.06
C THR A 432 30.59 13.40 0.16
N ASN A 433 29.58 13.15 1.00
CA ASN A 433 28.54 14.11 1.29
C ASN A 433 29.09 15.34 2.04
N ASP A 434 29.96 15.13 3.02
CA ASP A 434 30.56 16.20 3.81
C ASP A 434 31.51 17.07 2.97
N ASN A 435 32.32 16.45 2.12
CA ASN A 435 33.19 17.19 1.20
C ASN A 435 32.38 18.05 0.23
N LYS A 436 31.29 17.51 -0.35
CA LYS A 436 30.41 18.27 -1.25
C LYS A 436 29.67 19.39 -0.52
N LEU A 437 29.24 19.17 0.72
CA LEU A 437 28.60 20.21 1.53
C LEU A 437 29.57 21.34 1.92
N LYS A 438 30.84 21.01 2.21
CA LYS A 438 31.89 22.00 2.51
C LYS A 438 32.24 22.85 1.30
N GLN A 439 32.26 22.27 0.10
CA GLN A 439 32.55 22.96 -1.16
C GLN A 439 31.48 24.00 -1.57
N LEU A 440 30.24 23.87 -1.06
CA LEU A 440 29.18 24.81 -1.42
C LEU A 440 29.36 26.18 -0.73
N PRO A 441 29.21 27.29 -1.48
CA PRO A 441 29.17 28.63 -0.90
C PRO A 441 27.88 28.86 -0.11
N GLY A 442 27.90 29.83 0.79
CA GLY A 442 26.74 30.26 1.56
C GLY A 442 26.69 29.73 3.01
N PRO A 443 25.78 30.31 3.83
CA PRO A 443 25.66 29.99 5.24
C PRO A 443 25.15 28.57 5.47
N LEU A 444 25.70 27.91 6.50
CA LEU A 444 25.25 26.59 6.94
C LEU A 444 23.99 26.74 7.79
N HIS A 445 22.89 26.12 7.36
CA HIS A 445 21.67 26.00 8.15
C HIS A 445 21.63 24.63 8.82
N THR A 446 21.55 24.63 10.14
CA THR A 446 21.52 23.43 10.98
C THR A 446 20.11 23.21 11.52
N TYR A 447 19.58 22.01 11.32
CA TYR A 447 18.27 21.60 11.87
C TYR A 447 18.46 20.45 12.84
N GLU A 448 18.21 20.72 14.11
CA GLU A 448 18.19 19.70 15.16
C GLU A 448 16.81 19.05 15.26
N ALA A 449 16.82 17.73 15.40
CA ALA A 449 15.64 16.91 15.59
C ALA A 449 15.03 17.15 16.96
N VAL A 450 13.70 17.15 17.04
CA VAL A 450 12.96 17.14 18.30
C VAL A 450 12.55 15.71 18.58
N ASP A 451 13.26 15.07 19.51
CA ASP A 451 13.02 13.70 19.93
C ASP A 451 12.11 13.67 21.18
N SER A 452 11.30 12.61 21.32
CA SER A 452 10.42 12.43 22.48
C SER A 452 11.17 12.17 23.77
N ASP A 453 12.33 11.50 23.67
CA ASP A 453 13.18 11.13 24.80
C ASP A 453 14.65 11.37 24.43
N PRO A 454 15.30 12.41 25.00
CA PRO A 454 16.70 12.73 24.73
C PRO A 454 17.70 11.65 25.18
N MET A 455 17.34 10.74 26.09
CA MET A 455 18.25 9.68 26.54
C MET A 455 18.31 8.49 25.58
N LEU A 456 17.30 8.33 24.72
CA LEU A 456 17.17 7.18 23.81
C LEU A 456 17.52 7.51 22.35
N VAL A 457 18.23 8.62 22.10
CA VAL A 457 18.62 9.10 20.77
C VAL A 457 19.33 8.03 19.93
N LYS A 458 20.23 7.23 20.53
CA LYS A 458 20.94 6.14 19.80
C LYS A 458 19.99 5.10 19.21
N ILE A 459 18.91 4.77 19.92
CA ILE A 459 17.90 3.82 19.45
C ILE A 459 17.05 4.46 18.35
N ILE A 460 16.71 5.74 18.52
CA ILE A 460 15.95 6.51 17.54
C ILE A 460 16.76 6.65 16.24
N ASP A 461 18.04 7.00 16.31
CA ASP A 461 18.95 7.12 15.16
C ASP A 461 19.07 5.83 14.35
N ALA A 462 19.13 4.68 15.03
CA ALA A 462 19.24 3.38 14.37
C ALA A 462 17.97 3.00 13.57
N GLN A 463 16.80 3.43 14.04
CA GLN A 463 15.51 3.12 13.42
C GLN A 463 15.04 4.22 12.46
N SER A 464 15.46 5.47 12.69
CA SER A 464 15.05 6.63 11.92
C SER A 464 15.74 6.68 10.55
N PRO A 465 15.00 7.00 9.48
CA PRO A 465 15.60 7.24 8.17
C PRO A 465 16.40 8.56 8.12
N VAL A 466 16.14 9.48 9.06
CA VAL A 466 16.76 10.81 9.17
C VAL A 466 17.61 10.93 10.43
N GLY A 467 18.77 11.59 10.31
CA GLY A 467 19.69 11.82 11.42
C GLY A 467 19.18 12.84 12.43
N GLN A 468 19.83 12.89 13.60
CA GLN A 468 19.53 13.87 14.64
C GLN A 468 19.76 15.30 14.17
N VAL A 469 20.86 15.55 13.46
CA VAL A 469 21.22 16.86 12.92
C VAL A 469 21.26 16.79 11.40
N VAL A 470 20.59 17.73 10.74
CA VAL A 470 20.60 17.89 9.28
C VAL A 470 21.23 19.23 8.93
N HIS A 471 22.31 19.18 8.18
CA HIS A 471 23.04 20.36 7.70
C HIS A 471 22.67 20.63 6.24
N LEU A 472 22.22 21.84 5.93
CA LEU A 472 21.85 22.26 4.57
C LEU A 472 22.47 23.62 4.22
N LYS A 473 22.80 23.80 2.95
CA LYS A 473 23.15 25.08 2.32
C LYS A 473 22.32 25.26 1.06
N VAL A 474 22.27 26.49 0.53
CA VAL A 474 21.75 26.71 -0.83
C VAL A 474 22.61 25.90 -1.81
N GLY A 475 21.96 25.23 -2.77
CA GLY A 475 22.63 24.30 -3.69
C GLY A 475 22.87 22.89 -3.13
N THR A 476 22.49 22.62 -1.88
CA THR A 476 22.63 21.27 -1.31
C THR A 476 21.69 20.29 -1.99
N GLN A 477 22.25 19.14 -2.38
CA GLN A 477 21.49 18.08 -3.00
C GLN A 477 20.88 17.16 -1.94
N VAL A 478 19.57 17.03 -1.98
CA VAL A 478 18.78 16.30 -0.98
C VAL A 478 17.91 15.23 -1.61
N MET A 479 17.59 14.22 -0.80
CA MET A 479 16.70 13.13 -1.12
C MET A 479 15.61 13.08 -0.08
N LEU A 480 14.38 12.95 -0.55
CA LEU A 480 13.20 12.82 0.29
C LEU A 480 13.15 11.41 0.90
N THR A 481 12.97 11.32 2.22
CA THR A 481 12.95 10.04 2.95
C THR A 481 11.53 9.53 3.27
N LYS A 482 10.51 10.31 2.91
CA LYS A 482 9.08 10.03 3.18
C LYS A 482 8.24 10.44 1.97
N ASN A 483 7.18 9.69 1.67
CA ASN A 483 6.25 10.13 0.62
C ASN A 483 5.42 11.31 1.15
N LEU A 484 5.48 12.45 0.46
CA LEU A 484 4.66 13.63 0.78
C LEU A 484 3.43 13.67 -0.15
N ASP A 485 3.67 13.68 -1.45
CA ASP A 485 2.62 13.70 -2.48
C ASP A 485 3.01 12.84 -3.69
N VAL A 486 2.34 11.70 -3.83
CA VAL A 486 2.59 10.74 -4.92
C VAL A 486 2.19 11.32 -6.29
N GLN A 487 1.17 12.18 -6.37
CA GLN A 487 0.69 12.72 -7.64
C GLN A 487 1.67 13.75 -8.22
N ARG A 488 2.33 14.53 -7.36
CA ARG A 488 3.37 15.50 -7.75
C ARG A 488 4.77 14.88 -7.88
N GLY A 489 4.88 13.56 -7.70
CA GLY A 489 6.15 12.85 -7.76
C GLY A 489 7.04 13.02 -6.51
N LEU A 490 6.51 13.56 -5.41
CA LEU A 490 7.21 13.72 -4.13
C LEU A 490 7.13 12.43 -3.32
N VAL A 491 7.88 11.45 -3.81
CA VAL A 491 7.98 10.10 -3.25
C VAL A 491 9.31 9.88 -2.54
N ASN A 492 9.39 8.85 -1.71
CA ASN A 492 10.64 8.45 -1.10
C ASN A 492 11.68 8.11 -2.17
N GLY A 493 12.88 8.70 -2.06
CA GLY A 493 13.91 8.65 -3.08
C GLY A 493 13.87 9.82 -4.08
N ALA A 494 12.84 10.67 -4.05
CA ALA A 494 12.78 11.87 -4.88
C ALA A 494 13.96 12.79 -4.57
N ARG A 495 14.64 13.24 -5.63
CA ARG A 495 15.88 14.01 -5.55
C ARG A 495 15.58 15.47 -5.83
N GLY A 496 16.25 16.36 -5.13
CA GLY A 496 16.11 17.79 -5.34
C GLY A 496 17.33 18.56 -4.88
N VAL A 497 17.31 19.85 -5.16
CA VAL A 497 18.33 20.81 -4.77
C VAL A 497 17.66 21.91 -3.97
N VAL A 498 18.27 22.26 -2.82
CA VAL A 498 17.83 23.38 -1.99
C VAL A 498 18.07 24.67 -2.76
N VAL A 499 17.01 25.42 -3.03
CA VAL A 499 17.06 26.68 -3.80
C VAL A 499 17.20 27.86 -2.87
N ASP A 500 16.47 27.86 -1.76
CA ASP A 500 16.39 28.98 -0.84
C ASP A 500 15.84 28.54 0.53
N PHE A 501 15.91 29.42 1.52
CA PHE A 501 15.35 29.24 2.85
C PHE A 501 14.37 30.38 3.16
N LEU A 502 13.16 30.04 3.64
CA LEU A 502 12.14 31.06 3.89
C LEU A 502 12.49 31.92 5.12
N PRO A 503 12.46 33.27 5.01
CA PRO A 503 12.63 34.15 6.16
C PRO A 503 11.43 34.07 7.11
N GLY A 504 11.69 34.00 8.42
CA GLY A 504 10.67 34.12 9.49
C GLY A 504 10.11 32.82 10.09
N ASN A 505 10.21 31.66 9.41
CA ASN A 505 9.70 30.36 9.92
C ASN A 505 10.83 29.35 10.14
N GLN A 506 11.70 29.56 11.14
CA GLN A 506 12.88 28.70 11.43
C GLN A 506 13.79 28.43 10.20
N GLY A 507 13.69 29.25 9.15
CA GLY A 507 14.42 29.05 7.90
C GLY A 507 14.04 27.77 7.16
N LEU A 508 12.76 27.40 6.98
CA LEU A 508 12.42 26.15 6.27
C LEU A 508 13.01 26.10 4.84
N PRO A 509 13.57 24.95 4.41
CA PRO A 509 14.19 24.82 3.10
C PRO A 509 13.13 24.70 1.98
N ARG A 510 13.36 25.43 0.90
CA ARG A 510 12.64 25.33 -0.37
C ARG A 510 13.46 24.50 -1.34
N VAL A 511 12.92 23.36 -1.77
CA VAL A 511 13.63 22.37 -2.58
C VAL A 511 12.98 22.27 -3.97
N ARG A 512 13.79 22.36 -5.02
CA ARG A 512 13.40 22.04 -6.40
C ARG A 512 13.70 20.57 -6.66
N PHE A 513 12.67 19.78 -6.91
CA PHE A 513 12.80 18.36 -7.22
C PHE A 513 12.97 18.12 -8.72
N LEU A 514 13.50 16.95 -9.09
CA LEU A 514 13.65 16.52 -10.49
C LEU A 514 12.31 16.44 -11.25
N SER A 515 11.17 16.38 -10.54
CA SER A 515 9.85 16.49 -11.17
C SER A 515 9.51 17.92 -11.64
N GLY A 516 10.43 18.88 -11.50
CA GLY A 516 10.21 20.30 -11.73
C GLY A 516 9.42 20.99 -10.61
N THR A 517 8.89 20.24 -9.64
CA THR A 517 8.10 20.79 -8.53
C THR A 517 9.02 21.46 -7.52
N VAL A 518 8.68 22.69 -7.13
CA VAL A 518 9.36 23.41 -6.05
C VAL A 518 8.45 23.41 -4.82
N GLU A 519 8.91 22.80 -3.73
CA GLU A 519 8.12 22.67 -2.50
C GLU A 519 8.91 23.13 -1.27
N VAL A 520 8.19 23.74 -0.32
CA VAL A 520 8.72 24.10 1.00
C VAL A 520 8.61 22.87 1.89
N VAL A 521 9.74 22.30 2.25
CA VAL A 521 9.77 21.04 3.01
C VAL A 521 9.63 21.35 4.49
N LYS A 522 8.55 20.85 5.09
CA LYS A 522 8.25 21.01 6.52
C LYS A 522 8.83 19.86 7.33
N ARG A 523 8.96 20.06 8.65
CA ARG A 523 9.32 19.00 9.59
C ARG A 523 8.19 17.97 9.64
N GLU A 524 8.58 16.70 9.62
CA GLU A 524 7.69 15.54 9.69
C GLU A 524 7.96 14.76 10.97
N ARG A 525 6.92 14.08 11.48
CA ARG A 525 7.05 13.21 12.66
C ARG A 525 7.12 11.75 12.24
N TRP A 526 8.12 11.04 12.75
CA TRP A 526 8.19 9.58 12.75
C TRP A 526 7.92 9.06 14.15
N VAL A 527 7.18 7.96 14.24
CA VAL A 527 6.89 7.28 15.50
C VAL A 527 7.43 5.87 15.38
N PHE A 528 8.25 5.50 16.36
CA PHE A 528 8.92 4.21 16.46
C PHE A 528 8.42 3.49 17.70
N ARG A 529 8.23 2.18 17.60
CA ARG A 529 7.94 1.35 18.77
C ARG A 529 9.23 0.69 19.22
N ALA A 530 9.70 1.08 20.39
CA ALA A 530 10.89 0.51 21.02
C ALA A 530 10.53 -0.75 21.84
N ALA A 531 11.57 -1.52 22.20
CA ALA A 531 11.42 -2.68 23.07
C ALA A 531 10.78 -2.26 24.41
N GLY A 532 9.83 -3.05 24.90
CA GLY A 532 9.09 -2.76 26.14
C GLY A 532 7.81 -1.94 25.96
N GLY A 533 7.41 -1.61 24.73
CA GLY A 533 6.13 -0.93 24.45
C GLY A 533 6.21 0.61 24.48
N LEU A 534 7.39 1.18 24.70
CA LEU A 534 7.61 2.62 24.58
C LEU A 534 7.44 3.09 23.14
N SER A 535 6.65 4.16 22.95
CA SER A 535 6.50 4.84 21.66
C SER A 535 7.45 6.04 21.64
N LEU A 536 8.53 5.94 20.89
CA LEU A 536 9.47 7.02 20.65
C LEU A 536 9.05 7.80 19.42
N SER A 537 9.33 9.10 19.37
CA SER A 537 9.09 9.90 18.17
C SER A 537 10.24 10.84 17.88
N ARG A 538 10.48 11.07 16.59
CA ARG A 538 11.40 12.08 16.08
C ARG A 538 10.65 13.05 15.18
N GLN A 539 10.82 14.34 15.39
CA GLN A 539 10.39 15.37 14.46
C GLN A 539 11.59 16.02 13.79
N GLN A 540 11.70 15.89 12.47
CA GLN A 540 12.82 16.39 11.69
C GLN A 540 12.40 16.63 10.23
N LEU A 541 13.20 17.35 9.46
CA LEU A 541 13.00 17.46 8.01
C LEU A 541 13.12 16.07 7.36
N PRO A 542 12.21 15.67 6.45
CA PRO A 542 12.26 14.41 5.71
C PRO A 542 13.32 14.44 4.58
N LEU A 543 14.47 15.03 4.85
CA LEU A 543 15.55 15.24 3.90
C LEU A 543 16.83 14.57 4.38
N LYS A 544 17.58 14.04 3.43
CA LYS A 544 18.93 13.55 3.63
C LYS A 544 19.82 14.00 2.49
N LEU A 545 21.10 14.24 2.75
CA LEU A 545 22.09 14.50 1.69
C LEU A 545 22.09 13.36 0.67
N ALA A 546 22.16 13.74 -0.60
CA ALA A 546 21.88 12.83 -1.73
C ALA A 546 22.99 12.76 -2.78
N TRP A 547 24.18 13.32 -2.52
CA TRP A 547 25.33 13.10 -3.40
C TRP A 547 25.78 11.65 -3.35
N ALA A 548 25.83 11.06 -2.16
CA ALA A 548 26.13 9.65 -1.98
C ALA A 548 25.15 8.94 -1.05
N VAL A 549 24.85 7.67 -1.34
CA VAL A 549 24.04 6.77 -0.50
C VAL A 549 24.65 5.37 -0.53
N SER A 550 24.56 4.61 0.55
CA SER A 550 25.06 3.23 0.55
C SER A 550 24.11 2.28 -0.18
N ILE A 551 24.65 1.27 -0.86
CA ILE A 551 23.85 0.26 -1.59
C ILE A 551 22.82 -0.39 -0.64
N HIS A 552 23.22 -0.73 0.59
CA HIS A 552 22.33 -1.25 1.63
C HIS A 552 21.11 -0.35 1.91
N LYS A 553 21.31 0.97 2.02
CA LYS A 553 20.21 1.91 2.29
C LYS A 553 19.37 2.19 1.04
N SER A 554 19.89 1.91 -0.15
CA SER A 554 19.16 2.07 -1.41
C SER A 554 18.19 0.90 -1.70
N GLN A 555 18.28 -0.21 -0.98
CA GLN A 555 17.37 -1.35 -1.14
C GLN A 555 15.92 -0.92 -0.90
N GLY A 556 14.97 -1.48 -1.66
CA GLY A 556 13.60 -0.99 -1.75
C GLY A 556 13.38 0.35 -2.50
N MET A 557 14.39 1.21 -2.65
CA MET A 557 14.26 2.53 -3.30
C MET A 557 14.29 2.44 -4.82
N THR A 558 13.77 3.49 -5.48
CA THR A 558 13.84 3.66 -6.94
C THR A 558 14.47 5.01 -7.24
N LEU A 559 15.51 5.02 -8.07
CA LEU A 559 16.31 6.21 -8.38
C LEU A 559 16.25 6.51 -9.88
N ASP A 560 16.07 7.79 -10.22
CA ASP A 560 16.00 8.24 -11.62
C ASP A 560 17.38 8.31 -12.27
N CYS A 561 18.38 8.84 -11.54
CA CYS A 561 19.75 8.93 -11.99
C CYS A 561 20.71 8.45 -10.91
N VAL A 562 21.57 7.49 -11.25
CA VAL A 562 22.46 6.82 -10.32
C VAL A 562 23.83 6.61 -10.95
N GLU A 563 24.87 6.90 -10.16
CA GLU A 563 26.25 6.57 -10.48
C GLU A 563 26.69 5.44 -9.54
N ILE A 564 27.31 4.40 -10.07
CA ILE A 564 27.69 3.23 -9.29
C ILE A 564 29.17 2.95 -9.54
N SER A 565 29.94 2.86 -8.45
CA SER A 565 31.31 2.35 -8.52
C SER A 565 31.31 0.92 -8.02
N LEU A 566 31.71 -0.02 -8.88
CA LEU A 566 31.69 -1.45 -8.58
C LEU A 566 33.07 -2.00 -8.13
N ALA A 567 34.10 -1.15 -8.04
CA ALA A 567 35.46 -1.53 -7.69
C ALA A 567 35.60 -2.22 -6.31
N ARG A 568 34.75 -1.85 -5.34
CA ARG A 568 34.82 -2.33 -3.93
C ARG A 568 33.66 -3.25 -3.55
N VAL A 569 32.99 -3.88 -4.53
CA VAL A 569 31.91 -4.84 -4.25
C VAL A 569 32.50 -6.12 -3.65
N PHE A 570 31.93 -6.56 -2.52
CA PHE A 570 32.44 -7.71 -1.77
C PHE A 570 31.36 -8.79 -1.51
N GLU A 571 30.08 -8.46 -1.67
CA GLU A 571 28.97 -9.40 -1.45
C GLU A 571 28.28 -9.82 -2.74
N SER A 572 27.85 -11.10 -2.77
CA SER A 572 26.97 -11.61 -3.83
C SER A 572 25.64 -10.83 -3.84
N GLY A 573 25.11 -10.54 -5.03
CA GLY A 573 23.87 -9.77 -5.17
C GLY A 573 23.99 -8.25 -4.92
N GLN A 574 25.10 -7.74 -4.37
CA GLN A 574 25.27 -6.30 -4.11
C GLN A 574 25.30 -5.48 -5.41
N ALA A 575 26.00 -5.97 -6.44
CA ALA A 575 25.99 -5.36 -7.78
C ALA A 575 24.57 -5.34 -8.38
N TYR A 576 23.82 -6.44 -8.24
CA TYR A 576 22.43 -6.53 -8.70
C TYR A 576 21.52 -5.52 -8.00
N VAL A 577 21.64 -5.37 -6.67
CA VAL A 577 20.85 -4.39 -5.93
C VAL A 577 21.14 -2.98 -6.42
N ALA A 578 22.41 -2.61 -6.59
CA ALA A 578 22.81 -1.29 -7.05
C ALA A 578 22.26 -0.98 -8.45
N LEU A 579 22.49 -1.88 -9.43
CA LEU A 579 22.04 -1.71 -10.81
C LEU A 579 20.51 -1.65 -10.93
N SER A 580 19.80 -2.47 -10.15
CA SER A 580 18.34 -2.53 -10.18
C SER A 580 17.63 -1.32 -9.54
N ARG A 581 18.37 -0.36 -8.98
CA ARG A 581 17.81 0.90 -8.45
C ARG A 581 17.42 1.87 -9.57
N ALA A 582 18.14 1.83 -10.69
CA ALA A 582 17.89 2.69 -11.84
C ALA A 582 16.55 2.35 -12.51
N ARG A 583 15.83 3.38 -12.96
CA ARG A 583 14.61 3.22 -13.78
C ARG A 583 14.91 2.96 -15.26
N SER A 584 15.99 3.55 -15.79
CA SER A 584 16.40 3.41 -17.18
C SER A 584 17.91 3.23 -17.30
N LEU A 585 18.36 2.66 -18.41
CA LEU A 585 19.78 2.50 -18.71
C LEU A 585 20.47 3.85 -18.96
N GLU A 586 19.76 4.83 -19.51
CA GLU A 586 20.28 6.19 -19.74
C GLU A 586 20.60 6.94 -18.43
N GLY A 587 19.82 6.67 -17.38
CA GLY A 587 20.02 7.27 -16.05
C GLY A 587 21.05 6.51 -15.19
N LEU A 588 21.66 5.46 -15.75
CA LEU A 588 22.63 4.64 -15.06
C LEU A 588 24.03 4.95 -15.59
N ARG A 589 24.97 5.21 -14.68
CA ARG A 589 26.40 5.27 -14.98
C ARG A 589 27.14 4.27 -14.11
N VAL A 590 27.87 3.36 -14.75
CA VAL A 590 28.68 2.35 -14.07
C VAL A 590 30.16 2.65 -14.29
N MET A 591 30.89 2.78 -13.20
CA MET A 591 32.34 2.99 -13.18
C MET A 591 33.03 1.70 -12.71
N ASP A 592 34.19 1.42 -13.30
CA ASP A 592 35.08 0.31 -12.92
C ASP A 592 34.38 -1.06 -12.92
N PHE A 593 33.60 -1.35 -13.98
CA PHE A 593 32.90 -2.62 -14.09
C PHE A 593 33.88 -3.78 -14.35
N ASN A 594 33.82 -4.79 -13.51
CA ASN A 594 34.49 -6.06 -13.73
C ASN A 594 33.43 -7.20 -13.71
N PRO A 595 33.34 -8.05 -14.74
CA PRO A 595 32.39 -9.15 -14.78
C PRO A 595 32.44 -10.08 -13.55
N HIS A 596 33.60 -10.26 -12.93
CA HIS A 596 33.78 -11.14 -11.78
C HIS A 596 33.04 -10.68 -10.51
N VAL A 597 32.62 -9.40 -10.43
CA VAL A 597 31.87 -8.86 -9.28
C VAL A 597 30.40 -9.27 -9.28
N VAL A 598 29.90 -9.74 -10.43
CA VAL A 598 28.50 -10.16 -10.58
C VAL A 598 28.41 -11.64 -10.23
N GLN A 599 28.16 -11.91 -8.95
CA GLN A 599 28.01 -13.26 -8.44
C GLN A 599 26.63 -13.44 -7.79
N ALA A 600 26.05 -14.62 -8.01
CA ALA A 600 24.84 -15.08 -7.33
C ALA A 600 25.18 -16.29 -6.46
N ASN A 601 24.61 -16.34 -5.26
CA ASN A 601 24.83 -17.46 -4.36
C ASN A 601 24.17 -18.74 -4.91
N GLN A 602 24.92 -19.85 -4.95
CA GLN A 602 24.46 -21.12 -5.53
C GLN A 602 23.28 -21.74 -4.76
N ASP A 603 23.28 -21.67 -3.42
CA ASP A 603 22.19 -22.20 -2.60
C ASP A 603 20.87 -21.50 -2.91
N VAL A 604 20.95 -20.18 -3.14
CA VAL A 604 19.80 -19.36 -3.53
C VAL A 604 19.29 -19.74 -4.92
N LEU A 605 20.19 -19.95 -5.89
CA LEU A 605 19.82 -20.39 -7.23
C LEU A 605 19.12 -21.76 -7.20
N LEU A 606 19.63 -22.69 -6.40
CA LEU A 606 19.01 -24.01 -6.19
C LEU A 606 17.64 -23.89 -5.51
N PHE A 607 17.50 -23.01 -4.53
CA PHE A 607 16.22 -22.73 -3.87
C PHE A 607 15.16 -22.22 -4.87
N TYR A 608 15.50 -21.23 -5.69
CA TYR A 608 14.57 -20.72 -6.72
C TYR A 608 14.28 -21.75 -7.82
N LYS A 609 15.25 -22.60 -8.18
CA LYS A 609 15.02 -23.70 -9.12
C LYS A 609 13.99 -24.69 -8.56
N ARG A 610 14.13 -25.11 -7.30
CA ARG A 610 13.16 -26.00 -6.62
C ARG A 610 11.78 -25.37 -6.55
N LEU A 611 11.69 -24.09 -6.14
CA LEU A 611 10.42 -23.36 -6.05
C LEU A 611 9.66 -23.33 -7.39
N ARG A 612 10.38 -23.19 -8.51
CA ARG A 612 9.78 -23.25 -9.85
C ARG A 612 9.35 -24.66 -10.25
N MET A 613 10.12 -25.68 -9.89
CA MET A 613 9.74 -27.08 -10.13
C MET A 613 8.51 -27.48 -9.31
N ASP A 614 8.45 -27.14 -8.03
CA ASP A 614 7.29 -27.43 -7.16
C ASP A 614 6.01 -26.78 -7.69
N ARG A 615 6.13 -25.55 -8.22
CA ARG A 615 5.02 -24.87 -8.89
C ARG A 615 4.52 -25.63 -10.13
N LEU A 616 5.44 -26.12 -10.97
CA LEU A 616 5.08 -26.89 -12.16
C LEU A 616 4.39 -28.22 -11.78
N LEU A 617 4.91 -28.90 -10.75
CA LEU A 617 4.33 -30.15 -10.24
C LEU A 617 2.94 -29.97 -9.62
N MET A 618 2.69 -28.84 -8.94
CA MET A 618 1.34 -28.50 -8.46
C MET A 618 0.37 -28.12 -9.58
N GLN A 619 0.87 -27.56 -10.68
CA GLN A 619 0.05 -27.24 -11.86
C GLN A 619 -0.32 -28.50 -12.64
N SER A 620 0.61 -29.44 -12.80
CA SER A 620 0.36 -30.72 -13.49
C SER A 620 -0.53 -31.66 -12.69
N SER A 621 -0.38 -31.71 -11.36
CA SER A 621 -1.25 -32.55 -10.52
C SER A 621 -2.70 -32.08 -10.50
N MET A 622 -2.96 -30.78 -10.67
CA MET A 622 -4.33 -30.26 -10.80
C MET A 622 -4.95 -30.55 -12.17
N SER A 623 -4.18 -30.47 -13.27
CA SER A 623 -4.69 -30.82 -14.61
C SER A 623 -5.01 -32.30 -14.73
N ASP A 624 -4.15 -33.19 -14.21
CA ASP A 624 -4.35 -34.64 -14.27
C ASP A 624 -5.53 -35.10 -13.39
N PHE A 625 -5.77 -34.43 -12.26
CA PHE A 625 -6.91 -34.73 -11.37
C PHE A 625 -8.24 -34.22 -11.94
N VAL A 626 -8.22 -33.10 -12.66
CA VAL A 626 -9.40 -32.56 -13.36
C VAL A 626 -9.73 -33.41 -14.59
N GLU A 627 -8.74 -33.89 -15.33
CA GLU A 627 -8.95 -34.82 -16.45
C GLU A 627 -9.45 -36.19 -15.99
N LYS A 628 -8.95 -36.73 -14.87
CA LYS A 628 -9.47 -37.99 -14.29
C LYS A 628 -10.90 -37.86 -13.77
N ARG A 629 -11.25 -36.75 -13.12
CA ARG A 629 -12.64 -36.50 -12.67
C ARG A 629 -13.61 -36.28 -13.81
N ASN A 630 -13.18 -35.65 -14.90
CA ASN A 630 -14.03 -35.48 -16.07
C ASN A 630 -14.27 -36.82 -16.78
N LYS A 631 -13.31 -37.74 -16.80
CA LYS A 631 -13.51 -39.11 -17.32
C LYS A 631 -14.41 -39.98 -16.42
N GLU A 632 -14.36 -39.82 -15.11
CA GLU A 632 -15.25 -40.54 -14.18
C GLU A 632 -16.71 -40.01 -14.22
N ASN A 633 -16.91 -38.75 -14.58
CA ASN A 633 -18.25 -38.14 -14.73
C ASN A 633 -18.87 -38.33 -16.14
N GLU A 634 -18.16 -38.96 -17.08
CA GLU A 634 -18.69 -39.30 -18.41
C GLU A 634 -19.18 -40.76 -18.51
N VAL A 635 -19.13 -41.54 -17.42
CA VAL A 635 -19.55 -42.97 -17.38
C VAL A 635 -20.73 -43.23 -16.43
N TRP A 636 -21.49 -42.21 -16.04
CA TRP A 636 -22.74 -42.37 -15.28
C TRP A 636 -23.92 -41.64 -15.92
#